data_AF-A0A7V2HXS1-F1
#
_entry.id   AF-A0A7V2HXS1-F1
#
_cell.length_a   1.000
_cell.length_b   1.000
_cell.length_c   1.000
_cell.angle_alpha   90.00
_cell.angle_beta   90.00
_cell.angle_gamma   90.00
#
_symmetry.space_group_name_H-M   'P 1'
#
loop_
_entity.id
_entity.type
_entity.pdbx_description
1 polymer ?
#
loop_
_entity_poly.entity_id
_entity_poly.type
_entity_poly.pdbx_seq_one_letter_code
_entity_poly.pdbx_strand_id
1 'polypeptide(L)'
;MVFLIATLIDTTNLDNKVFEIAKKLNCLVCLGESVAYSQSDLAVDMRNKIKQMLKEGKSEKEILDYFVSIYGERILAEPPKKGIYNFLWIMPYFILIISFLGILIYFFSKRK
;
A
#
# COMPACT_ATOMS: atom_id res chain seq x y z
N MET A 1 -33.18 -19.81 18.19
CA MET A 1 -32.53 -20.20 16.92
C MET A 1 -32.03 -19.00 16.10
N VAL A 2 -32.73 -17.85 16.07
CA VAL A 2 -32.32 -16.63 15.33
C VAL A 2 -31.03 -15.98 15.88
N PHE A 3 -30.80 -16.02 17.19
CA PHE A 3 -29.60 -15.45 17.83
C PHE A 3 -28.27 -16.09 17.38
N LEU A 4 -28.29 -17.38 17.00
CA LEU A 4 -27.12 -18.09 16.48
C LEU A 4 -26.80 -17.65 15.05
N ILE A 5 -27.80 -17.36 14.22
CA ILE A 5 -27.57 -16.98 12.82
C ILE A 5 -26.98 -15.55 12.74
N ALA A 6 -27.44 -14.64 13.60
CA ALA A 6 -26.95 -13.26 13.63
C ALA A 6 -25.46 -13.14 14.02
N THR A 7 -25.00 -13.93 15.00
CA THR A 7 -23.58 -13.95 15.41
C THR A 7 -22.68 -14.58 14.35
N LEU A 8 -23.15 -15.58 13.61
CA LEU A 8 -22.39 -16.20 12.51
C LEU A 8 -22.20 -15.22 11.33
N ILE A 9 -23.21 -14.42 11.00
CA ILE A 9 -23.13 -13.41 9.92
C ILE A 9 -22.14 -12.29 10.28
N ASP A 10 -22.10 -11.85 11.54
CA ASP A 10 -21.16 -10.81 11.97
C ASP A 10 -19.70 -11.30 11.98
N THR A 11 -19.46 -12.52 12.46
CA THR A 11 -18.12 -13.13 12.43
C THR A 11 -17.61 -13.35 11.02
N THR A 12 -18.44 -13.84 10.10
CA THR A 12 -18.07 -14.02 8.69
C THR A 12 -17.80 -12.69 7.97
N ASN A 13 -18.58 -11.65 8.26
CA ASN A 13 -18.32 -10.30 7.72
C ASN A 13 -16.99 -9.73 8.25
N LEU A 14 -16.73 -9.91 9.54
CA LEU A 14 -15.51 -9.47 10.18
C LEU A 14 -14.28 -10.20 9.63
N ASP A 15 -14.34 -11.53 9.52
CA ASP A 15 -13.21 -12.33 9.03
C ASP A 15 -12.91 -12.01 7.56
N ASN A 16 -13.94 -11.76 6.74
CA ASN A 16 -13.75 -11.27 5.36
C ASN A 16 -13.07 -9.90 5.31
N LYS A 17 -13.47 -8.96 6.19
CA LYS A 17 -12.81 -7.65 6.29
C LYS A 17 -11.35 -7.77 6.73
N VAL A 18 -11.07 -8.62 7.72
CA VAL A 18 -9.69 -8.91 8.17
C VAL A 18 -8.87 -9.43 6.98
N PHE A 19 -9.42 -10.35 6.21
CA PHE A 19 -8.74 -10.94 5.05
C PHE A 19 -8.44 -9.91 3.96
N GLU A 20 -9.39 -9.04 3.62
CA GLU A 20 -9.19 -7.99 2.61
C GLU A 20 -8.15 -6.95 3.04
N ILE A 21 -8.11 -6.58 4.32
CA ILE A 21 -7.06 -5.69 4.85
C ILE A 21 -5.70 -6.40 4.86
N ALA A 22 -5.66 -7.66 5.31
CA ALA A 22 -4.42 -8.45 5.36
C ALA A 22 -3.83 -8.72 3.97
N LYS A 23 -4.65 -8.75 2.91
CA LYS A 23 -4.16 -8.85 1.51
C LYS A 23 -3.37 -7.62 1.08
N LYS A 24 -3.72 -6.45 1.62
CA LYS A 24 -3.04 -5.18 1.32
C LYS A 24 -1.72 -5.02 2.08
N LEU A 25 -1.36 -5.99 2.93
CA LEU A 25 -0.15 -6.00 3.72
C LEU A 25 0.74 -7.17 3.27
N ASN A 26 2.02 -6.89 3.01
CA ASN A 26 3.03 -7.91 2.71
C ASN A 26 3.60 -8.50 3.99
N CYS A 27 3.87 -9.81 3.99
CA CYS A 27 4.61 -10.44 5.08
C CYS A 27 6.10 -10.08 4.95
N LEU A 28 6.65 -9.35 5.92
CA LEU A 28 8.07 -8.92 5.88
C LEU A 28 9.06 -10.06 6.13
N VAL A 29 8.59 -11.15 6.73
CA VAL A 29 9.41 -12.33 7.04
C VAL A 29 9.26 -13.45 6.00
N CYS A 30 8.30 -13.31 5.08
CA CYS A 30 7.98 -14.31 4.08
C CYS A 30 8.38 -13.83 2.69
N LEU A 31 8.80 -14.75 1.82
CA LEU A 31 9.24 -14.41 0.48
C LEU A 31 8.02 -14.23 -0.45
N GLY A 32 7.64 -12.98 -0.69
CA GLY A 32 6.66 -12.63 -1.74
C GLY A 32 5.20 -12.98 -1.43
N GLU A 33 4.87 -13.21 -0.16
CA GLU A 33 3.51 -13.53 0.28
C GLU A 33 2.88 -12.37 1.06
N SER A 34 1.55 -12.24 0.97
CA SER A 34 0.81 -11.30 1.80
C SER A 34 0.52 -11.87 3.19
N VAL A 35 0.24 -10.96 4.14
CA VAL A 35 -0.19 -11.28 5.49
C VAL A 35 -1.50 -12.06 5.47
N ALA A 36 -2.31 -12.01 4.41
CA ALA A 36 -3.53 -12.82 4.30
C ALA A 36 -3.29 -14.32 4.07
N TYR A 37 -2.17 -14.70 3.44
CA TYR A 37 -1.89 -16.11 3.11
C TYR A 37 -0.79 -16.73 3.96
N SER A 38 0.18 -15.94 4.42
CA SER A 38 1.30 -16.44 5.23
C SER A 38 0.87 -17.07 6.55
N GLN A 39 1.47 -18.19 6.95
CA GLN A 39 1.26 -18.80 8.27
C GLN A 39 2.36 -18.48 9.29
N SER A 40 3.17 -17.44 9.05
CA SER A 40 4.15 -17.00 10.04
C SER A 40 3.48 -16.47 11.30
N ASP A 41 4.13 -16.62 12.46
CA ASP A 41 3.64 -16.09 13.74
C ASP A 41 3.33 -14.59 13.64
N LEU A 42 4.20 -13.84 12.94
CA LEU A 42 3.99 -12.41 12.67
C LEU A 42 2.70 -12.15 11.88
N ALA A 43 2.44 -12.93 10.83
CA ALA A 43 1.22 -12.75 10.03
C ALA A 43 -0.05 -13.07 10.84
N VAL A 44 0.01 -14.08 11.70
CA VAL A 44 -1.09 -14.43 12.61
C VAL A 44 -1.35 -13.30 13.60
N ASP A 45 -0.30 -12.77 14.23
CA ASP A 45 -0.42 -11.64 15.17
C ASP A 45 -0.97 -10.39 14.50
N MET A 46 -0.54 -10.09 13.27
CA MET A 46 -1.07 -8.98 12.48
C MET A 46 -2.56 -9.15 12.19
N ARG A 47 -3.03 -10.34 11.77
CA ARG A 47 -4.46 -10.61 11.55
C ARG A 47 -5.27 -10.45 12.83
N ASN A 48 -4.74 -10.93 13.95
CA ASN A 48 -5.37 -10.79 15.26
C ASN A 48 -5.50 -9.30 15.64
N LYS A 49 -4.45 -8.50 15.37
CA LYS A 49 -4.47 -7.06 15.62
C LYS A 49 -5.47 -6.33 14.71
N ILE A 50 -5.53 -6.67 13.42
CA ILE A 50 -6.53 -6.13 12.48
C ILE A 50 -7.94 -6.44 12.99
N LYS A 51 -8.19 -7.68 13.41
CA LYS A 51 -9.49 -8.11 13.96
C LYS A 51 -9.86 -7.33 15.21
N GLN A 52 -8.90 -7.06 16.09
CA GLN A 52 -9.11 -6.23 17.27
C GLN A 52 -9.49 -4.79 16.87
N MET A 53 -8.73 -4.16 15.98
CA MET A 53 -8.97 -2.77 15.56
C MET A 53 -10.31 -2.60 14.83
N LEU A 54 -10.72 -3.59 14.04
CA LEU A 54 -12.04 -3.60 13.41
C LEU A 54 -13.18 -3.69 14.45
N LYS A 55 -12.99 -4.48 15.52
CA LYS A 55 -13.94 -4.52 16.65
C LYS A 55 -13.97 -3.21 17.44
N GLU A 56 -12.87 -2.49 17.49
CA GLU A 56 -12.78 -1.14 18.07
C GLU A 56 -13.41 -0.07 17.17
N GLY A 57 -13.94 -0.44 15.99
CA GLY A 57 -14.60 0.47 15.06
C GLY A 57 -13.63 1.30 14.21
N LYS A 58 -12.35 0.91 14.15
CA LYS A 58 -11.36 1.58 13.31
C LYS A 58 -11.63 1.36 11.83
N SER A 59 -11.40 2.40 11.05
CA SER A 59 -11.48 2.33 9.59
C SER A 59 -10.29 1.56 9.02
N GLU A 60 -10.47 0.98 7.84
CA GLU A 60 -9.39 0.30 7.12
C GLU A 60 -8.15 1.19 6.94
N LYS A 61 -8.34 2.47 6.62
CA LYS A 61 -7.23 3.41 6.44
C LYS A 61 -6.43 3.61 7.73
N GLU A 62 -7.10 3.78 8.86
CA GLU A 62 -6.41 3.89 10.17
C GLU A 62 -5.62 2.62 10.51
N ILE A 63 -6.15 1.45 10.14
CA ILE A 63 -5.47 0.17 10.35
C ILE A 63 -4.19 0.09 9.49
N LEU A 64 -4.28 0.44 8.20
CA LEU A 64 -3.12 0.47 7.31
C LEU A 64 -2.08 1.49 7.78
N ASP A 65 -2.52 2.70 8.14
CA ASP A 65 -1.65 3.76 8.65
C ASP A 65 -0.94 3.34 9.96
N TYR A 66 -1.61 2.60 10.83
CA TYR A 66 -1.01 2.01 12.03
C TYR A 66 0.14 1.07 11.67
N PHE A 67 -0.07 0.13 10.75
CA PHE A 67 1.00 -0.79 10.33
C PHE A 67 2.14 -0.06 9.60
N VAL A 68 1.84 0.95 8.78
CA VAL A 68 2.86 1.77 8.11
C VAL A 68 3.69 2.56 9.13
N SER A 69 3.09 3.04 10.22
CA SER A 69 3.82 3.79 11.25
C SER A 69 4.88 2.96 11.98
N ILE A 70 4.67 1.63 12.07
CA ILE A 70 5.55 0.71 12.79
C ILE A 70 6.55 0.05 11.83
N TYR A 71 6.08 -0.38 10.67
CA TYR A 71 6.85 -1.20 9.72
C TYR A 71 7.32 -0.43 8.47
N GLY A 72 6.88 0.81 8.30
CA GLY A 72 7.20 1.66 7.15
C GLY A 72 6.31 1.38 5.91
N GLU A 73 6.56 2.12 4.84
CA GLU A 73 5.74 2.05 3.61
C GLU A 73 5.88 0.73 2.84
N ARG A 74 6.96 -0.03 3.08
CA ARG A 74 7.25 -1.30 2.42
C ARG A 74 6.29 -2.43 2.81
N ILE A 75 5.55 -2.27 3.90
CA ILE A 75 4.57 -3.26 4.34
C ILE A 75 3.31 -3.23 3.48
N LEU A 76 3.01 -2.13 2.80
CA LEU A 76 1.86 -2.06 1.91
C LEU A 76 2.16 -2.84 0.62
N ALA A 77 1.20 -3.64 0.19
CA ALA A 77 1.26 -4.36 -1.09
C ALA A 77 1.27 -3.39 -2.28
N GLU A 78 0.59 -2.26 -2.14
CA GLU A 78 0.61 -1.16 -3.09
C GLU A 78 1.27 0.07 -2.46
N PRO A 79 2.29 0.67 -3.10
CA PRO A 79 2.88 1.89 -2.58
C PRO A 79 1.79 2.97 -2.51
N PRO A 80 1.64 3.66 -1.38
CA PRO A 80 0.70 4.78 -1.30
C PRO A 80 1.11 5.77 -2.38
N LYS A 81 0.14 6.28 -3.15
CA LYS A 81 0.37 7.31 -4.18
C LYS A 81 0.78 8.64 -3.53
N LYS A 82 1.93 8.68 -2.85
CA LYS A 82 2.55 9.90 -2.35
C LYS A 82 3.11 10.60 -3.58
N GLY A 83 2.61 11.81 -3.83
CA GLY A 83 2.83 12.61 -5.05
C GLY A 83 4.29 12.91 -5.43
N ILE A 84 5.26 12.51 -4.62
CA ILE A 84 6.69 12.58 -4.94
C ILE A 84 7.07 11.67 -6.11
N TYR A 85 6.37 10.52 -6.30
CA TYR A 85 6.62 9.65 -7.45
C TYR A 85 6.36 10.31 -8.81
N ASN A 86 5.49 11.34 -8.87
CA ASN A 86 5.30 12.11 -10.11
C ASN A 86 6.54 12.92 -10.48
N PHE A 87 7.29 13.42 -9.49
CA PHE A 87 8.43 14.28 -9.76
C PHE A 87 9.57 13.51 -10.43
N LEU A 88 9.81 12.27 -9.99
CA LEU A 88 10.82 11.41 -10.61
C LEU A 88 10.48 11.08 -12.07
N TRP A 89 9.19 11.02 -12.42
CA TRP A 89 8.78 10.72 -13.78
C TRP A 89 8.83 11.93 -14.72
N ILE A 90 8.77 13.15 -14.18
CA ILE A 90 8.90 14.40 -14.95
C ILE A 90 10.37 14.70 -15.28
N MET A 91 11.31 14.27 -14.42
CA MET A 91 12.75 14.49 -14.59
C MET A 91 13.32 14.07 -15.97
N PRO A 92 13.05 12.87 -16.53
CA PRO A 92 13.59 12.48 -17.83
C PRO A 92 13.11 13.37 -18.99
N TYR A 93 11.85 13.80 -18.97
CA TYR A 93 11.32 14.71 -19.99
C TYR A 93 11.97 16.09 -19.91
N PHE A 94 12.24 16.58 -18.70
CA PHE A 94 12.87 17.88 -18.49
C PHE A 94 14.29 17.95 -19.08
N ILE A 95 15.09 16.91 -18.87
CA ILE A 95 16.46 16.81 -19.41
C ILE A 95 16.45 16.73 -20.94
N LEU A 96 15.52 15.97 -21.52
CA LEU A 96 15.34 15.88 -22.97
C LEU A 96 15.01 17.24 -23.59
N ILE A 97 14.06 17.97 -22.99
CA ILE A 97 13.64 19.30 -23.46
C ILE A 97 14.82 20.28 -23.42
N ILE A 98 15.56 20.34 -22.31
CA ILE A 98 16.72 21.24 -22.19
C ILE A 98 17.80 20.91 -23.21
N SER A 99 18.12 19.62 -23.38
CA SER A 99 19.15 19.17 -24.32
C SER A 99 18.75 19.49 -25.77
N PHE A 100 17.49 19.26 -26.12
CA PHE A 100 16.97 19.54 -27.46
C PHE A 100 16.95 21.05 -27.77
N LEU A 101 16.46 21.88 -26.83
CA LEU A 101 16.50 23.34 -27.01
C LEU A 101 17.93 23.86 -27.12
N GLY A 102 18.87 23.35 -26.32
CA GLY A 102 20.28 23.75 -26.37
C GLY A 102 20.91 23.47 -27.74
N ILE A 103 20.66 22.29 -28.31
CA ILE A 103 21.15 21.92 -29.65
C ILE A 103 20.53 22.80 -30.73
N LEU A 104 19.21 23.05 -30.66
CA LEU A 104 18.53 23.93 -31.61
C LEU A 104 19.11 25.35 -31.57
N ILE A 105 19.22 25.95 -30.38
CA ILE A 105 19.77 27.30 -30.22
C ILE A 105 21.20 27.37 -30.75
N TYR A 106 22.05 26.37 -30.45
CA TYR A 106 23.42 26.31 -30.97
C TYR A 106 23.47 26.27 -32.50
N PHE A 107 22.64 25.43 -33.14
CA PHE A 107 22.57 25.34 -34.61
C PHE A 107 22.03 26.62 -35.25
N PHE A 108 21.00 27.25 -34.67
CA PHE A 108 20.44 28.50 -35.16
C PHE A 108 21.40 29.69 -34.97
N SER A 109 22.18 29.71 -33.89
CA SER A 109 23.21 30.73 -33.67
C SER A 109 24.42 30.59 -34.58
N LYS A 110 24.68 29.40 -35.13
CA LYS A 110 25.76 29.11 -36.10
C LYS A 110 25.36 29.33 -37.56
N ARG A 111 24.06 29.41 -37.85
CA ARG A 111 23.52 29.62 -39.22
C ARG A 111 23.25 31.10 -39.56
N LYS A 112 23.30 32.00 -38.58
CA LYS A 112 23.40 33.44 -38.78
C LYS A 112 24.87 33.84 -38.86
#